data_AF-A0A0F9C3Z6-F1
#
_entry.id   AF-A0A0F9C3Z6-F1
#
_cell.length_a   1.000
_cell.length_b   1.000
_cell.length_c   1.000
_cell.angle_alpha   90.00
_cell.angle_beta   90.00
_cell.angle_gamma   90.00
#
_symmetry.space_group_name_H-M   'P 1'
#
loop_
_entity.id
_entity.type
_entity.pdbx_description
1 polymer ?
#
loop_
_entity_poly.entity_id
_entity_poly.type
_entity_poly.pdbx_seq_one_letter_code
_entity_poly.pdbx_strand_id
1 'polypeptide(L)' 'FYCGRTKKDGADLTLDHFVARALGGTNEEFNLFTACRSCNSRKGKAGPGDIYRKMGAGVRKFGV' A
#
# COMPACT_ATOMS: atom_id res chain seq x y z
N PHE A 1 -5.08 5.18 0.81
CA PHE A 1 -4.92 4.66 -0.56
C PHE A 1 -5.50 3.25 -0.74
N TYR A 2 -5.03 2.22 -0.05
CA TYR A 2 -5.58 0.87 -0.24
C TYR A 2 -6.99 0.64 0.36
N CYS A 3 -7.18 0.85 1.66
CA CYS A 3 -8.46 0.60 2.34
C CYS A 3 -9.34 1.84 2.52
N GLY A 4 -8.90 3.00 2.04
CA GLY A 4 -9.59 4.27 2.25
C GLY A 4 -9.50 4.86 3.67
N ARG A 5 -9.15 4.10 4.72
CA ARG A 5 -9.09 4.63 6.10
C ARG A 5 -8.11 5.78 6.26
N THR A 6 -8.51 6.74 7.06
CA THR A 6 -7.81 7.99 7.36
C THR A 6 -7.45 8.08 8.84
N LYS A 7 -6.73 9.13 9.23
CA LYS A 7 -6.43 9.41 10.64
C LYS A 7 -7.71 9.61 11.48
N LYS A 8 -8.80 10.11 10.89
CA LYS A 8 -10.10 10.28 11.57
C LYS A 8 -10.73 8.93 11.92
N ASP A 9 -10.44 7.90 11.14
CA ASP A 9 -10.89 6.52 11.38
C ASP A 9 -9.97 5.77 12.38
N GLY A 10 -9.05 6.49 13.05
CA GLY A 10 -8.07 5.91 13.97
C GLY A 10 -6.94 5.14 13.30
N ALA A 11 -6.76 5.29 11.98
CA ALA A 11 -5.70 4.57 11.27
C ALA A 11 -4.32 5.14 11.59
N ASP A 12 -3.39 4.26 11.97
CA ASP A 12 -1.96 4.59 11.98
C ASP A 12 -1.43 4.63 10.55
N LEU A 13 -1.11 5.83 10.08
CA LEU A 13 -0.67 6.09 8.71
C LEU A 13 0.85 6.01 8.61
N THR A 14 1.30 5.32 7.57
CA THR A 14 2.73 5.11 7.26
C THR A 14 3.00 5.55 5.82
N LEU A 15 4.25 5.92 5.57
CA LEU A 15 4.76 6.09 4.21
C LEU A 15 4.94 4.71 3.57
N ASP A 16 4.48 4.53 2.34
CA ASP A 16 4.60 3.30 1.58
C ASP A 16 5.10 3.58 0.16
N HIS A 17 5.83 2.61 -0.40
CA HIS A 17 6.39 2.67 -1.74
C HIS A 17 5.50 1.91 -2.71
N PHE A 18 5.14 2.47 -3.87
CA PHE A 18 4.35 1.78 -4.88
C PHE A 18 5.11 0.55 -5.40
N VAL A 19 6.34 0.74 -5.88
CA VAL A 19 7.32 -0.32 -6.06
C VAL A 19 8.14 -0.45 -4.78
N ALA A 20 8.12 -1.61 -4.13
CA ALA A 20 8.89 -1.81 -2.91
C ALA A 20 10.40 -1.54 -3.12
N ARG A 21 11.07 -0.95 -2.14
CA ARG A 21 12.53 -0.73 -2.13
C ARG A 21 13.33 -2.01 -2.47
N ALA A 22 12.89 -3.15 -1.95
CA ALA A 22 13.52 -4.45 -2.20
C ALA A 22 13.41 -4.93 -3.67
N LEU A 23 12.54 -4.31 -4.46
CA LEU A 23 12.36 -4.56 -5.90
C LEU A 23 12.90 -3.40 -6.76
N GLY A 24 13.68 -2.48 -6.17
CA GLY A 24 14.29 -1.36 -6.88
C GLY A 24 13.47 -0.06 -6.90
N GLY A 25 12.39 0.05 -6.12
CA GLY A 25 11.63 1.31 -6.05
C GLY A 25 12.42 2.47 -5.45
N THR A 26 12.15 3.69 -5.93
CA THR A 26 12.84 4.93 -5.54
C THR A 26 12.18 5.65 -4.36
N ASN A 27 12.82 6.67 -3.78
CA ASN A 27 12.20 7.57 -2.80
C ASN A 27 11.62 8.83 -3.45
N GLU A 28 11.35 8.79 -4.75
CA GLU A 28 10.75 9.91 -5.47
C GLU A 28 9.25 9.98 -5.19
N GLU A 29 8.69 11.19 -5.27
CA GLU A 29 7.30 11.45 -4.87
C GLU A 29 6.29 10.56 -5.60
N PHE A 30 6.50 10.26 -6.88
CA PHE A 30 5.61 9.39 -7.65
C PHE A 30 5.57 7.94 -7.13
N ASN A 31 6.62 7.50 -6.42
CA ASN A 31 6.69 6.16 -5.84
C ASN A 31 6.21 6.14 -4.38
N LEU A 32 5.93 7.29 -3.77
CA LEU A 32 5.60 7.39 -2.35
C LEU A 32 4.15 7.80 -2.14
N PHE A 33 3.44 7.10 -1.24
CA PHE A 33 2.08 7.47 -0.87
C PHE A 33 1.75 7.04 0.56
N THR A 34 0.60 7.48 1.07
CA THR A 34 0.15 7.15 2.44
C THR A 34 -0.74 5.90 2.48
N ALA A 35 -0.37 4.97 3.35
CA ALA A 35 -1.11 3.75 3.62
C ALA A 35 -1.18 3.49 5.13
N CYS A 36 -2.30 2.94 5.61
CA CYS A 36 -2.33 2.51 7.01
C CYS A 36 -1.36 1.35 7.25
N ARG A 37 -0.79 1.24 8.46
CA ARG A 37 0.23 0.24 8.82
C ARG A 37 -0.18 -1.19 8.45
N SER A 38 -1.45 -1.54 8.68
CA SER A 38 -1.96 -2.88 8.34
C SER A 38 -1.97 -3.16 6.84
N CYS A 39 -2.36 -2.19 6.00
CA CYS A 39 -2.29 -2.33 4.53
C CYS A 39 -0.86 -2.47 4.06
N ASN A 40 0.01 -1.57 4.54
CA ASN A 40 1.42 -1.51 4.17
C ASN A 40 2.12 -2.85 4.49
N SER A 41 1.89 -3.37 5.70
CA SER A 41 2.38 -4.69 6.10
C SER A 41 1.85 -5.83 5.21
N ARG A 42 0.55 -5.85 4.91
CA ARG A 42 -0.06 -6.87 4.01
C ARG A 42 0.38 -6.75 2.55
N LYS A 43 0.77 -5.55 2.11
CA LYS A 43 1.31 -5.32 0.77
C LYS A 43 2.63 -6.04 0.65
N GLY A 44 3.52 -5.82 1.62
CA GLY A 44 4.85 -6.39 1.69
C GLY A 44 5.73 -5.95 0.53
N LYS A 45 6.67 -6.81 0.13
CA LYS A 45 7.53 -6.59 -1.03
C LYS A 45 6.75 -6.84 -2.32
N ALA A 46 5.98 -5.85 -2.75
CA ALA A 46 5.13 -5.92 -3.93
C ALA A 46 5.54 -4.88 -4.97
N GLY A 47 5.43 -5.26 -6.25
CA GLY A 47 5.49 -4.37 -7.40
C GLY A 47 4.10 -4.04 -7.96
N PRO A 48 4.03 -3.29 -9.08
CA PRO A 48 2.76 -2.85 -9.66
C PRO A 48 1.83 -4.02 -10.00
N GLY A 49 2.36 -5.07 -10.64
CA GLY A 49 1.57 -6.25 -11.00
C GLY A 49 0.92 -6.95 -9.81
N ASP A 50 1.65 -7.08 -8.69
CA ASP A 50 1.09 -7.65 -7.45
C ASP A 50 0.01 -6.76 -6.84
N ILE A 51 0.20 -5.43 -6.89
CA ILE A 51 -0.77 -4.46 -6.38
C ILE A 51 -2.04 -4.50 -7.21
N TYR A 52 -1.92 -4.43 -8.55
CA TYR A 52 -3.07 -4.50 -9.46
C TYR A 52 -3.80 -5.82 -9.32
N ARG A 53 -3.09 -6.95 -9.18
CA ARG A 53 -3.72 -8.25 -8.91
C ARG A 53 -4.47 -8.25 -7.57
N LYS A 54 -3.87 -7.72 -6.50
CA LYS A 54 -4.49 -7.68 -5.16
C LYS A 54 -5.69 -6.72 -5.10
N MET A 55 -5.69 -5.63 -5.88
CA MET A 55 -6.82 -4.69 -5.96
C MET A 55 -7.91 -5.16 -6.93
N GLY A 56 -7.53 -5.65 -8.12
CA GLY A 56 -8.45 -5.98 -9.21
C GLY A 56 -9.18 -7.31 -9.05
N ALA A 57 -8.65 -8.24 -8.26
CA ALA A 57 -9.28 -9.54 -8.04
C ALA A 57 -10.52 -9.49 -7.12
N GLY A 58 -11.07 -8.30 -6.79
CA GLY A 58 -12.19 -8.14 -5.85
C GLY A 58 -11.88 -8.61 -4.42
N VAL A 59 -10.65 -9.02 -4.17
CA VAL A 59 -10.20 -9.50 -2.87
C VAL A 59 -10.01 -8.27 -2.00
N ARG A 60 -10.88 -8.07 -1.02
CA ARG A 60 -10.75 -7.06 0.04
C ARG A 60 -9.53 -7.33 0.96
N LYS A 61 -8.36 -7.62 0.40
CA LYS A 61 -7.19 -8.01 1.18
C LYS A 61 -6.60 -6.84 1.97
N PHE A 62 -6.88 -5.61 1.57
CA PHE A 62 -6.28 -4.44 2.20
C PHE A 62 -7.13 -3.74 3.27
N GLY A 63 -8.38 -4.10 3.49
CA GLY A 63 -9.17 -3.55 4.60
C GLY A 63 -10.15 -4.61 5.05
N VAL A 64 -10.15 -4.90 6.36
CA VAL A 64 -10.96 -5.92 7.09
C VAL A 64 -11.53 -7.02 6.20
#